data_AF-A0A327Z0N0-F1
#
_entry.id   AF-A0A327Z0N0-F1
#
_cell.length_a   1.000
_cell.length_b   1.000
_cell.length_c   1.000
_cell.angle_alpha   90.00
_cell.angle_beta   90.00
_cell.angle_gamma   90.00
#
_symmetry.space_group_name_H-M   'P 1'
#
loop_
_entity.id
_entity.type
_entity.pdbx_description
1 polymer ?
#
loop_
_entity_poly.entity_id
_entity_poly.type
_entity_poly.pdbx_seq_one_letter_code
_entity_poly.pdbx_strand_id
1 'polypeptide(L)'
;MIKKAFPLVALLAATAVVLPAQPDGTPPTTDDAIAACMALSTPDHLVSCGIAGAENPEPPASAGQELPVQLSTDQTQTCVRGNARPIVDTTTPTMSAVFIGDAEPGFEATFELRALAGTGPSAMSFVLGNPGEPVVNETWQNYLEPGVSYRWRVRGTPQDPATGGGWSDWCEFTIKPGLVEMSDASDPDVVRELGVVPADRYPVTLTAGQWLLVMDAIDGEDDEELDDVGDDFPDEIGNQIQAIADQIRSQTSNRTSTVTLTGAEWATVAMEIAGLANGWDQLYEEEPEVGQDGTDYWKVVDRISAELGGPKHTTLGFER
;
A
#
# COMPACT_ATOMS: atom_id res chain seq x y z
N MET A 1 -19.88 36.14 10.28
CA MET A 1 -21.03 35.56 11.01
C MET A 1 -20.69 34.12 11.33
N ILE A 2 -20.30 33.84 12.58
CA ILE A 2 -19.86 32.51 13.03
C ILE A 2 -21.08 31.78 13.61
N LYS A 3 -21.56 30.73 12.94
CA LYS A 3 -22.55 29.80 13.51
C LYS A 3 -21.79 28.72 14.28
N LYS A 4 -21.84 28.78 15.62
CA LYS A 4 -21.40 27.70 16.50
C LYS A 4 -22.50 26.65 16.58
N ALA A 5 -22.18 25.40 16.24
CA ALA A 5 -23.01 24.24 16.54
C ALA A 5 -22.61 23.69 17.92
N PHE A 6 -23.59 23.45 18.78
CA PHE A 6 -23.43 22.75 20.06
C PHE A 6 -23.64 21.25 19.86
N PRO A 7 -22.84 20.36 20.49
CA PRO A 7 -23.14 18.94 20.51
C PRO A 7 -24.21 18.64 21.56
N LEU A 8 -25.22 17.89 21.14
CA LEU A 8 -26.26 17.31 21.98
C LEU A 8 -25.67 16.08 22.69
N VAL A 9 -25.49 16.14 24.00
CA VAL A 9 -25.08 15.00 24.83
C VAL A 9 -26.34 14.24 25.24
N ALA A 10 -26.54 13.04 24.69
CA ALA A 10 -27.58 12.12 25.13
C ALA A 10 -27.10 11.37 26.39
N LEU A 11 -27.77 11.63 27.51
CA LEU A 11 -27.51 10.96 28.78
C LEU A 11 -28.33 9.66 28.83
N LEU A 12 -27.71 8.49 28.66
CA LEU A 12 -28.34 7.19 28.92
C LEU A 12 -28.40 6.96 30.43
N ALA A 13 -29.60 7.03 31.01
CA ALA A 13 -29.84 6.63 32.39
C ALA A 13 -30.28 5.15 32.42
N ALA A 14 -29.45 4.28 33.01
CA ALA A 14 -29.82 2.90 33.26
C ALA A 14 -30.65 2.82 34.56
N THR A 15 -31.96 2.65 34.44
CA THR A 15 -32.86 2.37 35.58
C THR A 15 -32.96 0.87 35.80
N ALA A 16 -32.42 0.38 36.92
CA ALA A 16 -32.67 -0.98 37.39
C ALA A 16 -34.05 -1.02 38.08
N VAL A 17 -35.01 -1.71 37.49
CA VAL A 17 -36.32 -1.96 38.12
C VAL A 17 -36.20 -3.24 38.95
N VAL A 18 -36.26 -3.11 40.28
CA VAL A 18 -36.37 -4.26 41.19
C VAL A 18 -37.86 -4.60 41.32
N LEU A 19 -38.26 -5.75 40.77
CA LEU A 19 -39.64 -6.24 40.89
C LEU A 19 -39.93 -6.66 42.33
N PRO A 20 -41.12 -6.35 42.87
CA PRO A 20 -41.51 -6.75 44.22
C PRO A 20 -41.62 -8.28 44.33
N ALA A 21 -41.17 -8.83 45.46
CA ALA A 21 -41.27 -10.26 45.76
C ALA A 21 -42.74 -10.70 45.69
N GLN A 22 -43.05 -11.66 44.81
CA GLN A 22 -44.38 -12.24 44.72
C GLN A 22 -44.67 -13.11 45.97
N PRO A 23 -45.94 -13.14 46.43
CA PRO A 23 -46.36 -13.99 47.54
C PRO A 23 -46.30 -15.47 47.12
N ASP A 24 -45.83 -16.32 48.05
CA ASP A 24 -45.66 -17.78 48.00
C ASP A 24 -46.51 -18.50 46.94
N GLY A 25 -45.99 -18.55 45.72
CA GLY A 25 -46.47 -19.35 44.61
C GLY A 25 -45.28 -20.08 43.98
N THR A 26 -45.53 -21.23 43.36
CA THR A 26 -44.54 -22.03 42.65
C THR A 26 -43.64 -21.13 41.80
N PRO A 27 -42.29 -21.23 41.91
CA PRO A 27 -41.40 -20.33 41.19
C PRO A 27 -41.70 -20.39 39.69
N PRO A 28 -41.72 -19.24 38.99
CA PRO A 28 -41.95 -19.20 37.55
C PRO A 28 -40.92 -20.08 36.86
N THR A 29 -41.35 -20.80 35.83
CA THR A 29 -40.40 -21.54 35.00
C THR A 29 -39.49 -20.56 34.26
N THR A 30 -38.32 -21.02 33.82
CA THR A 30 -37.38 -20.20 33.03
C THR A 30 -38.07 -19.57 31.82
N ASP A 31 -39.00 -20.30 31.19
CA ASP A 31 -39.76 -19.83 30.03
C ASP A 31 -40.73 -18.69 30.39
N ASP A 32 -41.37 -18.74 31.57
CA ASP A 32 -42.25 -17.67 32.05
C ASP A 32 -41.46 -16.38 32.34
N ALA A 33 -40.24 -16.51 32.87
CA ALA A 33 -39.36 -15.38 33.15
C ALA A 33 -38.84 -14.72 31.86
N ILE A 34 -38.52 -15.51 30.83
CA ILE A 34 -38.10 -15.01 29.52
C ILE A 34 -39.25 -14.29 28.82
N ALA A 35 -40.47 -14.87 28.84
CA ALA A 35 -41.64 -14.24 28.24
C ALA A 35 -42.00 -12.90 28.90
N ALA A 36 -41.92 -12.82 30.23
CA ALA A 36 -42.12 -11.57 30.97
C ALA A 36 -41.06 -10.51 30.65
N CYS A 37 -39.80 -10.91 30.44
CA CYS A 37 -38.72 -10.00 30.06
C CYS A 37 -38.91 -9.42 28.65
N MET A 38 -39.29 -10.26 27.68
CA MET A 38 -39.55 -9.79 26.32
C MET A 38 -40.74 -8.81 26.28
N ALA A 39 -41.76 -9.02 27.11
CA ALA A 39 -42.90 -8.12 27.21
C ALA A 39 -42.56 -6.72 27.79
N LEU A 40 -41.44 -6.58 28.50
CA LEU A 40 -40.96 -5.30 29.04
C LEU A 40 -40.04 -4.54 28.07
N SER A 41 -39.57 -5.18 27.00
CA SER A 41 -38.75 -4.53 25.98
C SER A 41 -39.63 -3.80 24.98
N THR A 42 -39.33 -2.52 24.72
CA THR A 42 -40.01 -1.72 23.69
C THR A 42 -38.98 -1.26 22.66
N PRO A 43 -39.40 -0.85 21.44
CA PRO A 43 -38.47 -0.46 20.37
C PRO A 43 -37.47 0.62 20.78
N ASP A 44 -37.86 1.49 21.72
CA ASP A 44 -37.03 2.59 22.17
C ASP A 44 -36.18 2.25 23.42
N HIS A 45 -36.49 1.17 24.15
CA HIS A 45 -35.84 0.81 25.42
C HIS A 45 -35.56 -0.70 25.50
N LEU A 46 -34.29 -1.07 25.41
CA LEU A 46 -33.82 -2.43 25.63
C LEU A 46 -33.65 -2.69 27.12
N VAL A 47 -34.45 -3.62 27.66
CA VAL A 47 -34.31 -4.09 29.04
C VAL A 47 -33.46 -5.36 29.03
N SER A 48 -32.28 -5.30 29.64
CA SER A 48 -31.45 -6.49 29.87
C SER A 48 -31.91 -7.18 31.16
N CYS A 49 -32.49 -8.37 31.03
CA CYS A 49 -32.85 -9.19 32.20
C CYS A 49 -31.75 -10.21 32.47
N GLY A 50 -31.12 -10.13 33.63
CA GLY A 50 -30.23 -11.18 34.14
C GLY A 50 -31.03 -12.21 34.94
N ILE A 51 -30.98 -13.48 34.55
CA ILE A 51 -31.52 -14.57 35.37
C ILE A 51 -30.47 -14.90 36.44
N ALA A 52 -30.74 -14.51 37.69
CA ALA A 52 -29.87 -14.86 38.81
C ALA A 52 -29.97 -16.37 39.09
N GLY A 53 -28.91 -17.12 38.79
CA GLY A 53 -28.83 -18.56 39.11
C GLY A 53 -28.35 -19.47 37.98
N ALA A 54 -28.14 -18.95 36.77
CA ALA A 54 -27.32 -19.68 35.79
C ALA A 54 -25.88 -19.68 36.29
N GLU A 55 -25.36 -20.84 36.69
CA GLU A 55 -23.93 -21.04 36.93
C GLU A 55 -23.20 -20.52 35.69
N ASN A 56 -22.40 -19.47 35.87
CA ASN A 56 -21.64 -18.88 34.77
C ASN A 56 -20.74 -19.99 34.23
N PRO A 57 -20.96 -20.52 33.01
CA PRO A 57 -20.09 -21.55 32.48
C PRO A 57 -18.68 -20.97 32.54
N GLU A 58 -17.76 -21.74 33.13
CA GLU A 58 -16.35 -21.37 33.21
C GLU A 58 -15.95 -20.83 31.84
N PRO A 59 -15.55 -19.54 31.73
CA PRO A 59 -15.30 -18.94 30.44
C PRO A 59 -14.30 -19.84 29.71
N PRO A 60 -14.57 -20.22 28.44
CA PRO A 60 -13.66 -21.09 27.71
C PRO A 60 -12.26 -20.52 27.86
N ALA A 61 -11.31 -21.38 28.24
CA ALA A 61 -9.91 -20.99 28.40
C ALA A 61 -9.54 -20.08 27.24
N SER A 62 -9.18 -18.83 27.55
CA SER A 62 -8.96 -17.74 26.59
C SER A 62 -8.33 -18.31 25.33
N ALA A 63 -9.08 -18.34 24.22
CA ALA A 63 -8.56 -18.76 22.93
C ALA A 63 -7.24 -18.01 22.71
N GLY A 64 -6.17 -18.76 22.45
CA GLY A 64 -4.80 -18.24 22.48
C GLY A 64 -4.70 -16.97 21.66
N GLN A 65 -4.20 -15.90 22.28
CA GLN A 65 -3.93 -14.67 21.54
C GLN A 65 -2.89 -14.96 20.47
N GLU A 66 -3.17 -14.55 19.23
CA GLU A 66 -2.21 -14.55 18.12
C GLU A 66 -1.08 -13.58 18.47
N LEU A 67 0.01 -14.12 19.03
CA LEU A 67 1.17 -13.34 19.40
C LEU A 67 2.23 -13.45 18.28
N PRO A 68 2.77 -12.32 17.81
CA PRO A 68 3.87 -12.35 16.85
C PRO A 68 5.12 -12.91 17.54
N VAL A 69 5.71 -13.95 16.95
CA VAL A 69 6.87 -14.65 17.52
C VAL A 69 8.18 -14.34 16.80
N GLN A 70 8.10 -13.87 15.56
CA GLN A 70 9.24 -13.47 14.76
C GLN A 70 8.92 -12.15 14.10
N LEU A 71 9.89 -11.23 14.15
CA LEU A 71 9.80 -9.90 13.54
C LEU A 71 11.06 -9.67 12.73
N SER A 72 10.91 -9.09 11.54
CA SER A 72 12.02 -8.83 10.62
C SER A 72 11.81 -7.51 9.87
N THR A 73 12.92 -6.83 9.57
CA THR A 73 12.96 -5.65 8.69
C THR A 73 14.01 -5.92 7.62
N ASP A 74 13.61 -5.88 6.34
CA ASP A 74 14.46 -6.22 5.19
C ASP A 74 15.26 -7.51 5.40
N GLN A 75 14.54 -8.58 5.76
CA GLN A 75 15.09 -9.91 6.02
C GLN A 75 16.07 -10.00 7.21
N THR A 76 16.30 -8.90 7.93
CA THR A 76 17.10 -8.88 9.16
C THR A 76 16.23 -9.43 10.30
N GLN A 77 16.42 -10.71 10.64
CA GLN A 77 15.60 -11.49 11.57
C GLN A 77 15.76 -11.14 13.06
N THR A 78 15.76 -9.85 13.41
CA THR A 78 15.80 -9.41 14.82
C THR A 78 15.09 -8.09 15.01
N CYS A 79 14.18 -8.04 15.98
CA CYS A 79 13.63 -6.79 16.50
C CYS A 79 14.71 -6.08 17.34
N VAL A 80 15.39 -5.10 16.74
CA VAL A 80 16.45 -4.34 17.42
C VAL A 80 15.93 -2.95 17.81
N ARG A 81 16.39 -2.44 18.96
CA ARG A 81 16.12 -1.10 19.48
C ARG A 81 17.41 -0.38 19.83
N GLY A 82 17.38 0.94 19.88
CA GLY A 82 18.50 1.76 20.34
C GLY A 82 19.65 1.81 19.33
N ASN A 83 20.87 1.98 19.82
CA ASN A 83 22.05 2.27 18.98
C ASN A 83 22.43 1.13 18.02
N ALA A 84 21.91 -0.08 18.24
CA ALA A 84 22.15 -1.23 17.36
C ALA A 84 21.09 -1.36 16.25
N ARG A 85 20.13 -0.42 16.13
CA ARG A 85 19.07 -0.48 15.12
C ARG A 85 19.67 -0.58 13.70
N PRO A 86 19.12 -1.44 12.83
CA PRO A 86 19.58 -1.59 11.46
C PRO A 86 19.47 -0.29 10.67
N ILE A 87 20.39 -0.12 9.72
CA ILE A 87 20.31 0.90 8.68
C ILE A 87 19.84 0.19 7.41
N VAL A 88 18.69 0.59 6.87
CA VAL A 88 18.11 0.04 5.65
C VAL A 88 18.46 0.93 4.46
N ASP A 89 18.86 0.32 3.36
CA ASP A 89 19.31 1.00 2.13
C ASP A 89 18.17 1.19 1.11
N THR A 90 16.95 1.44 1.62
CA THR A 90 15.75 1.65 0.82
C THR A 90 14.75 2.52 1.59
N THR A 91 13.94 3.31 0.88
CA THR A 91 12.77 4.01 1.43
C THR A 91 11.50 3.14 1.41
N THR A 92 11.58 1.93 0.88
CA THR A 92 10.49 0.95 0.82
C THR A 92 10.86 -0.36 1.56
N PRO A 93 11.24 -0.29 2.86
CA PRO A 93 11.62 -1.47 3.60
C PRO A 93 10.42 -2.40 3.79
N THR A 94 10.70 -3.69 3.71
CA THR A 94 9.75 -4.76 3.99
C THR A 94 9.74 -5.04 5.49
N MET A 95 8.56 -5.14 6.08
CA MET A 95 8.40 -5.59 7.47
C MET A 95 7.62 -6.87 7.49
N SER A 96 8.13 -7.87 8.20
CA SER A 96 7.43 -9.14 8.30
C SER A 96 7.29 -9.62 9.73
N ALA A 97 6.20 -10.34 9.97
CA ALA A 97 5.90 -10.96 11.23
C ALA A 97 5.33 -12.36 11.03
N VAL A 98 5.75 -13.31 11.88
CA VAL A 98 5.15 -14.65 11.96
C VAL A 98 4.33 -14.74 13.23
N PHE A 99 3.11 -15.24 13.11
CA PHE A 99 2.17 -15.42 14.21
C PHE A 99 2.03 -16.90 14.53
N ILE A 100 1.92 -17.21 15.83
CA ILE A 100 1.56 -18.55 16.30
C ILE A 100 0.19 -18.44 16.97
N GLY A 101 -0.71 -19.31 16.54
CA GLY A 101 -1.95 -19.58 17.24
C GLY A 101 -2.79 -20.64 16.55
N ASP A 102 -3.83 -21.07 17.26
CA ASP A 102 -4.75 -22.14 16.87
C ASP A 102 -5.98 -21.57 16.13
N ALA A 103 -5.97 -20.28 15.75
CA ALA A 103 -7.12 -19.66 15.13
C ALA A 103 -7.50 -20.34 13.81
N GLU A 104 -8.82 -20.38 13.57
CA GLU A 104 -9.43 -20.70 12.27
C GLU A 104 -8.73 -19.95 11.12
N PRO A 105 -8.75 -20.49 9.89
CA PRO A 105 -7.91 -19.98 8.81
C PRO A 105 -8.14 -18.49 8.55
N GLY A 106 -7.10 -17.70 8.81
CA GLY A 106 -7.04 -16.27 8.52
C GLY A 106 -7.11 -15.37 9.76
N PHE A 107 -6.16 -14.44 9.84
CA PHE A 107 -6.23 -13.30 10.75
C PHE A 107 -5.83 -12.03 10.01
N GLU A 108 -6.14 -10.87 10.59
CA GLU A 108 -5.67 -9.58 10.09
C GLU A 108 -4.48 -9.09 10.95
N ALA A 109 -3.30 -8.99 10.34
CA ALA A 109 -2.17 -8.30 10.96
C ALA A 109 -2.33 -6.79 10.79
N THR A 110 -2.39 -6.08 11.91
CA THR A 110 -2.30 -4.62 11.92
C THR A 110 -0.87 -4.20 12.22
N PHE A 111 -0.23 -3.49 11.30
CA PHE A 111 1.08 -2.87 11.47
C PHE A 111 0.92 -1.40 11.83
N GLU A 112 1.77 -0.90 12.72
CA GLU A 112 1.85 0.50 13.09
C GLU A 112 3.27 1.03 12.88
N LEU A 113 3.40 2.16 12.17
CA LEU A 113 4.64 2.90 11.96
C LEU A 113 4.63 4.22 12.73
N ARG A 114 5.77 4.61 13.30
CA ARG A 114 6.02 5.97 13.77
C ARG A 114 7.46 6.42 13.52
N ALA A 115 7.66 7.71 13.23
CA ALA A 115 8.98 8.33 13.34
C ALA A 115 9.50 8.26 14.80
N LEU A 116 10.77 7.92 14.98
CA LEU A 116 11.38 7.73 16.30
C LEU A 116 11.53 9.05 17.06
N ALA A 117 11.71 10.17 16.35
CA ALA A 117 11.72 11.51 16.92
C ALA A 117 10.37 11.90 17.57
N GLY A 118 9.31 11.10 17.34
CA GLY A 118 8.00 11.27 17.99
C GLY A 118 7.17 12.43 17.44
N THR A 119 7.66 13.15 16.43
CA THR A 119 6.96 14.21 15.73
C THR A 119 6.30 13.62 14.48
N GLY A 120 4.98 13.38 14.52
CA GLY A 120 4.22 12.92 13.36
C GLY A 120 3.05 12.00 13.73
N PRO A 121 2.05 11.86 12.83
CA PRO A 121 1.00 10.86 12.98
C PRO A 121 1.60 9.44 12.87
N SER A 122 0.83 8.45 13.33
CA SER A 122 1.17 7.04 13.10
C SER A 122 0.57 6.60 11.77
N ALA A 123 1.33 5.88 10.95
CA ALA A 123 0.77 5.19 9.79
C ALA A 123 0.34 3.79 10.23
N MET A 124 -0.79 3.33 9.69
CA MET A 124 -1.38 2.03 10.00
C MET A 124 -1.61 1.28 8.69
N SER A 125 -1.37 -0.02 8.69
CA SER A 125 -1.65 -0.88 7.55
C SER A 125 -2.15 -2.24 8.01
N PHE A 126 -2.96 -2.87 7.17
CA PHE A 126 -3.63 -4.14 7.45
C PHE A 126 -3.22 -5.14 6.37
N VAL A 127 -2.88 -6.37 6.79
CA VAL A 127 -2.50 -7.45 5.87
C VAL A 127 -3.15 -8.73 6.38
N LEU A 128 -3.84 -9.45 5.50
CA LEU A 128 -4.38 -10.77 5.83
C LEU A 128 -3.24 -11.80 5.89
N GLY A 129 -3.29 -12.68 6.88
CA GLY A 129 -2.25 -13.68 7.11
C GLY A 129 -2.81 -15.02 7.58
N ASN A 130 -1.99 -16.06 7.44
CA ASN A 130 -2.26 -17.39 7.98
C ASN A 130 -1.28 -17.71 9.12
N PRO A 131 -1.70 -18.41 10.18
CA PRO A 131 -0.80 -18.83 11.26
C PRO A 131 0.38 -19.63 10.73
N GLY A 132 1.58 -19.36 11.24
CA GLY A 132 2.83 -20.00 10.83
C GLY A 132 3.45 -19.48 9.52
N GLU A 133 2.74 -18.66 8.74
CA GLU A 133 3.28 -18.01 7.54
C GLU A 133 3.75 -16.58 7.85
N PRO A 134 4.81 -16.08 7.17
CA PRO A 134 5.22 -14.70 7.32
C PRO A 134 4.21 -13.77 6.65
N VAL A 135 3.66 -12.85 7.43
CA VAL A 135 2.86 -11.74 6.90
C VAL A 135 3.80 -10.59 6.58
N VAL A 136 3.81 -10.13 5.33
CA VAL A 136 4.72 -9.09 4.83
C VAL A 136 3.95 -7.80 4.57
N ASN A 137 4.51 -6.68 5.03
CA ASN A 137 4.00 -5.34 4.79
C ASN A 137 5.01 -4.53 3.97
N GLU A 138 4.54 -3.99 2.84
CA GLU A 138 5.33 -3.20 1.88
C GLU A 138 4.70 -1.83 1.59
N THR A 139 3.58 -1.47 2.25
CA THR A 139 2.70 -0.36 1.84
C THR A 139 3.17 1.02 2.29
N TRP A 140 4.39 1.15 2.81
CA TRP A 140 4.85 2.37 3.48
C TRP A 140 5.67 3.30 2.57
N GLN A 141 5.54 3.10 1.26
CA GLN A 141 6.41 3.67 0.23
C GLN A 141 6.44 5.22 0.22
N ASN A 142 5.46 5.88 0.85
CA ASN A 142 5.33 7.34 0.91
C ASN A 142 5.51 7.96 2.31
N TYR A 143 5.87 7.18 3.33
CA TYR A 143 5.98 7.67 4.73
C TYR A 143 7.43 7.75 5.23
N LEU A 144 8.38 7.31 4.43
CA LEU A 144 9.74 7.02 4.86
C LEU A 144 10.74 7.94 4.15
N GLU A 145 11.43 8.74 4.96
CA GLU A 145 12.35 9.77 4.50
C GLU A 145 13.82 9.31 4.70
N PRO A 146 14.71 9.59 3.74
CA PRO A 146 16.14 9.34 3.88
C PRO A 146 16.74 9.97 5.14
N GLY A 147 17.50 9.18 5.90
CA GLY A 147 18.17 9.64 7.13
C GLY A 147 17.28 9.72 8.37
N VAL A 148 15.99 9.40 8.26
CA VAL A 148 15.06 9.40 9.40
C VAL A 148 15.03 8.00 10.04
N SER A 149 14.96 7.98 11.37
CA SER A 149 14.76 6.76 12.15
C SER A 149 13.28 6.54 12.46
N TYR A 150 12.86 5.28 12.37
CA TYR A 150 11.49 4.85 12.53
C TYR A 150 11.40 3.72 13.56
N ARG A 151 10.18 3.51 14.06
CA ARG A 151 9.82 2.36 14.85
C ARG A 151 8.51 1.78 14.35
N TRP A 152 8.41 0.46 14.39
CA TRP A 152 7.20 -0.25 14.04
C TRP A 152 6.86 -1.34 15.05
N ARG A 153 5.59 -1.73 15.06
CA ARG A 153 5.08 -2.88 15.82
C ARG A 153 3.88 -3.47 15.10
N VAL A 154 3.50 -4.68 15.49
CA VAL A 154 2.40 -5.40 14.85
C VAL A 154 1.52 -6.08 15.88
N ARG A 155 0.25 -6.30 15.58
CA ARG A 155 -0.65 -7.18 16.32
C ARG A 155 -1.47 -8.03 15.36
N GLY A 156 -1.83 -9.24 15.77
CA GLY A 156 -2.83 -10.06 15.09
C GLY A 156 -4.20 -9.75 15.68
N THR A 157 -5.17 -9.46 14.82
CA THR A 157 -6.58 -9.37 15.22
C THR A 157 -7.28 -10.59 14.65
N PRO A 158 -7.83 -11.48 15.50
CA PRO A 158 -8.74 -12.52 15.03
C PRO A 158 -9.91 -11.89 14.28
N GLN A 159 -10.57 -12.66 13.41
CA GLN A 159 -11.74 -12.17 12.68
C GLN A 159 -12.89 -11.74 13.62
N ASP A 160 -12.93 -12.29 14.83
CA ASP A 160 -13.75 -11.77 15.93
C ASP A 160 -13.02 -10.61 16.65
N PRO A 161 -13.51 -9.36 16.53
CA PRO A 161 -12.86 -8.19 17.12
C PRO A 161 -12.90 -8.17 18.65
N ALA A 162 -13.69 -9.02 19.31
CA ALA A 162 -13.82 -9.04 20.77
C ALA A 162 -12.55 -9.54 21.48
N THR A 163 -11.66 -10.27 20.79
CA THR A 163 -10.49 -10.95 21.35
C THR A 163 -9.14 -10.41 20.86
N GLY A 164 -9.10 -9.17 20.38
CA GLY A 164 -7.92 -8.54 19.77
C GLY A 164 -6.59 -8.87 20.47
N GLY A 165 -5.59 -9.27 19.68
CA GLY A 165 -4.26 -9.63 20.17
C GLY A 165 -3.49 -8.46 20.76
N GLY A 166 -2.52 -8.79 21.62
CA GLY A 166 -1.56 -7.82 22.15
C GLY A 166 -0.66 -7.27 21.04
N TRP A 167 -0.22 -6.03 21.19
CA TRP A 167 0.83 -5.47 20.34
C TRP A 167 2.18 -6.13 20.64
N SER A 168 2.98 -6.33 19.60
CA SER A 168 4.40 -6.63 19.75
C SER A 168 5.14 -5.50 20.46
N ASP A 169 6.36 -5.81 20.91
CA ASP A 169 7.35 -4.78 21.19
C ASP A 169 7.64 -3.94 19.94
N TRP A 170 8.13 -2.72 20.17
CA TRP A 170 8.62 -1.85 19.11
C TRP A 170 9.96 -2.34 18.55
N CYS A 171 10.06 -2.46 17.24
CA CYS A 171 11.32 -2.60 16.52
C CYS A 171 11.70 -1.25 15.90
N GLU A 172 12.99 -0.97 15.77
CA GLU A 172 13.50 0.29 15.23
C GLU A 172 14.38 0.04 14.01
N PHE A 173 14.39 0.99 13.08
CA PHE A 173 15.32 1.02 11.95
C PHE A 173 15.64 2.47 11.56
N THR A 174 16.68 2.67 10.75
CA THR A 174 17.02 3.98 10.18
C THR A 174 17.11 3.86 8.67
N ILE A 175 16.42 4.73 7.95
CA ILE A 175 16.61 4.84 6.50
C ILE A 175 17.99 5.45 6.26
N LYS A 176 18.81 4.84 5.39
CA LYS A 176 20.13 5.37 5.05
C LYS A 176 20.01 6.81 4.53
N PRO A 177 20.84 7.75 5.01
CA PRO A 177 20.81 9.12 4.52
C PRO A 177 21.28 9.19 3.06
N GLY A 178 20.76 10.16 2.32
CA GLY A 178 21.15 10.40 0.93
C GLY A 178 20.56 9.41 -0.08
N LEU A 179 19.57 8.59 0.33
CA LEU A 179 18.74 7.90 -0.64
C LEU A 179 17.94 8.92 -1.44
N VAL A 180 17.76 8.63 -2.72
CA VAL A 180 16.94 9.42 -3.61
C VAL A 180 15.48 9.19 -3.25
N GLU A 181 14.73 10.26 -3.06
CA GLU A 181 13.28 10.20 -2.85
C GLU A 181 12.61 9.72 -4.13
N MET A 182 11.93 8.57 -4.05
CA MET A 182 11.30 7.89 -5.20
C MET A 182 9.78 8.05 -5.23
N SER A 183 9.19 8.87 -4.35
CA SER A 183 7.73 9.05 -4.28
C SER A 183 7.14 9.64 -5.57
N ASP A 184 7.95 10.40 -6.32
CA ASP A 184 7.55 11.02 -7.58
C ASP A 184 7.82 10.11 -8.79
N ALA A 185 8.46 8.95 -8.58
CA ALA A 185 8.70 7.98 -9.65
C ALA A 185 7.46 7.12 -9.87
N SER A 186 6.96 7.06 -11.11
CA SER A 186 5.93 6.09 -11.49
C SER A 186 6.44 4.66 -11.34
N ASP A 187 7.72 4.45 -11.63
CA ASP A 187 8.44 3.19 -11.41
C ASP A 187 9.83 3.47 -10.80
N PRO A 188 10.03 3.19 -9.49
CA PRO A 188 11.31 3.37 -8.81
C PRO A 188 12.44 2.50 -9.36
N ASP A 189 12.15 1.31 -9.90
CA ASP A 189 13.17 0.40 -10.43
C ASP A 189 13.74 0.96 -11.74
N VAL A 190 12.86 1.45 -12.63
CA VAL A 190 13.24 2.14 -13.88
C VAL A 190 14.09 3.38 -13.59
N VAL A 191 13.68 4.22 -12.63
CA VAL A 191 14.46 5.41 -12.23
C VAL A 191 15.85 5.03 -11.73
N ARG A 192 15.95 3.99 -10.88
CA ARG A 192 17.25 3.51 -10.38
C ARG A 192 18.12 2.95 -11.50
N GLU A 193 17.52 2.21 -12.44
CA GLU A 193 18.24 1.65 -13.57
C GLU A 193 18.79 2.75 -14.48
N LEU A 194 18.01 3.79 -14.78
CA LEU A 194 18.46 4.96 -15.54
C LEU A 194 19.47 5.84 -14.79
N GLY A 195 19.59 5.67 -13.47
CA GLY A 195 20.51 6.45 -12.64
C GLY A 195 20.09 7.92 -12.47
N VAL A 196 18.79 8.21 -12.53
CA VAL A 196 18.26 9.57 -12.38
C VAL A 196 17.62 9.81 -11.01
N VAL A 197 17.46 11.07 -10.64
CA VAL A 197 16.69 11.53 -9.48
C VAL A 197 15.33 12.00 -10.00
N PRO A 198 14.19 11.49 -9.48
CA PRO A 198 12.87 11.79 -10.03
C PRO A 198 12.58 13.27 -10.25
N ALA A 199 12.89 14.11 -9.25
CA ALA A 199 12.58 15.54 -9.27
C ALA A 199 13.58 16.40 -10.05
N ASP A 200 14.79 15.90 -10.33
CA ASP A 200 15.81 16.66 -11.06
C ASP A 200 15.46 16.74 -12.55
N ARG A 201 15.91 17.80 -13.22
CA ARG A 201 15.66 18.03 -14.64
C ARG A 201 16.88 17.72 -15.50
N TYR A 202 16.68 16.91 -16.53
CA TYR A 202 17.73 16.42 -17.41
C TYR A 202 17.50 16.82 -18.86
N PRO A 203 18.45 17.52 -19.50
CA PRO A 203 18.41 17.77 -20.94
C PRO A 203 18.94 16.56 -21.70
N VAL A 204 18.13 15.99 -22.61
CA VAL A 204 18.55 14.90 -23.50
C VAL A 204 18.50 15.38 -24.94
N THR A 205 19.57 15.09 -25.70
CA THR A 205 19.66 15.46 -27.12
C THR A 205 19.53 14.23 -28.02
N LEU A 206 18.50 14.22 -28.86
CA LEU A 206 18.24 13.16 -29.85
C LEU A 206 18.20 13.73 -31.28
N THR A 207 18.43 12.86 -32.26
CA THR A 207 18.23 13.23 -33.68
C THR A 207 16.75 13.32 -34.02
N ALA A 208 16.41 13.98 -35.13
CA ALA A 208 15.02 14.07 -35.58
C ALA A 208 14.37 12.69 -35.80
N GLY A 209 15.11 11.71 -36.33
CA GLY A 209 14.60 10.34 -36.50
C GLY A 209 14.34 9.63 -35.17
N GLN A 210 15.20 9.85 -34.17
CA GLN A 210 14.97 9.31 -32.83
C GLN A 210 13.78 9.97 -32.13
N TRP A 211 13.57 11.27 -32.31
CA TRP A 211 12.37 11.94 -31.78
C TRP A 211 11.07 11.41 -32.38
N LEU A 212 11.07 10.98 -33.65
CA LEU A 212 9.91 10.33 -34.24
C LEU A 212 9.61 9.00 -33.54
N LEU A 213 10.62 8.18 -33.25
CA LEU A 213 10.45 6.93 -32.49
C LEU A 213 10.00 7.17 -31.04
N VAL A 214 10.50 8.22 -30.39
CA VAL A 214 10.02 8.61 -29.05
C VAL A 214 8.54 8.96 -29.10
N MET A 215 8.13 9.81 -30.06
CA MET A 215 6.73 10.21 -30.18
C MET A 215 5.83 9.02 -30.52
N ASP A 216 6.27 8.15 -31.43
CA ASP A 216 5.56 6.93 -31.79
C ASP A 216 5.28 6.02 -30.57
N ALA A 217 6.24 5.90 -29.66
CA ALA A 217 6.06 5.11 -28.43
C ALA A 217 5.11 5.74 -27.40
N ILE A 218 5.05 7.07 -27.29
CA ILE A 218 4.31 7.76 -26.22
C ILE A 218 2.99 8.37 -26.67
N ASP A 219 2.74 8.55 -27.97
CA ASP A 219 1.43 9.01 -28.45
C ASP A 219 0.38 7.92 -28.28
N GLY A 220 0.83 6.64 -28.23
CA GLY A 220 -0.03 5.51 -28.47
C GLY A 220 -0.56 5.54 -29.91
N GLU A 221 -0.92 4.38 -30.44
CA GLU A 221 -1.96 4.42 -31.47
C GLU A 221 -3.24 4.85 -30.71
N ASP A 222 -3.95 5.86 -31.20
CA ASP A 222 -5.34 6.15 -30.81
C ASP A 222 -6.14 4.89 -31.16
N ASP A 223 -6.01 3.83 -30.36
CA ASP A 223 -6.65 2.54 -30.56
C ASP A 223 -8.12 2.73 -30.15
N GLU A 224 -8.86 3.46 -31.00
CA GLU A 224 -10.31 3.63 -30.96
C GLU A 224 -11.04 2.27 -30.93
N GLU A 225 -10.34 1.14 -31.16
CA GLU A 225 -10.89 -0.22 -31.05
C GLU A 225 -10.84 -0.82 -29.63
N LEU A 226 -10.11 -0.24 -28.67
CA LEU A 226 -10.07 -0.73 -27.28
C LEU A 226 -11.07 -0.04 -26.33
N ASP A 227 -11.81 0.97 -26.82
CA ASP A 227 -12.80 1.75 -26.05
C ASP A 227 -13.99 0.91 -25.48
N ASP A 228 -14.14 -0.38 -25.86
CA ASP A 228 -15.27 -1.21 -25.42
C ASP A 228 -14.91 -2.20 -24.28
N VAL A 229 -13.68 -2.17 -23.76
CA VAL A 229 -13.23 -3.07 -22.67
C VAL A 229 -13.02 -2.34 -21.34
N GLY A 230 -14.09 -1.69 -20.85
CA GLY A 230 -14.29 -1.37 -19.44
C GLY A 230 -13.53 -0.15 -18.89
N ASP A 231 -14.31 0.91 -18.63
CA ASP A 231 -13.99 2.22 -18.00
C ASP A 231 -13.25 2.22 -16.64
N ASP A 232 -12.65 1.11 -16.19
CA ASP A 232 -12.16 0.98 -14.80
C ASP A 232 -10.63 1.09 -14.63
N PHE A 233 -9.86 1.28 -15.70
CA PHE A 233 -8.44 1.62 -15.55
C PHE A 233 -8.29 3.12 -15.28
N PRO A 234 -7.56 3.53 -14.23
CA PRO A 234 -7.45 4.93 -13.87
C PRO A 234 -6.72 5.72 -14.97
N ASP A 235 -7.42 6.70 -15.54
CA ASP A 235 -6.94 7.66 -16.56
C ASP A 235 -5.63 8.41 -16.18
N GLU A 236 -5.12 8.26 -14.96
CA GLU A 236 -4.01 9.04 -14.43
C GLU A 236 -2.70 8.79 -15.21
N ILE A 237 -2.37 7.54 -15.53
CA ILE A 237 -1.14 7.20 -16.29
C ILE A 237 -1.26 7.73 -17.73
N GLY A 238 -2.39 7.49 -18.39
CA GLY A 238 -2.62 8.00 -19.76
C GLY A 238 -2.55 9.52 -19.83
N ASN A 239 -3.17 10.22 -18.87
CA ASN A 239 -3.09 11.68 -18.76
C ASN A 239 -1.66 12.17 -18.53
N GLN A 240 -0.86 11.45 -17.75
CA GLN A 240 0.56 11.77 -17.52
C GLN A 240 1.38 11.60 -18.81
N ILE A 241 1.22 10.48 -19.51
CA ILE A 241 1.91 10.22 -20.79
C ILE A 241 1.54 11.30 -21.82
N GLN A 242 0.26 11.64 -21.94
CA GLN A 242 -0.20 12.71 -22.83
C GLN A 242 0.43 14.06 -22.48
N ALA A 243 0.50 14.41 -21.19
CA ALA A 243 1.14 15.65 -20.75
C ALA A 243 2.65 15.69 -21.09
N ILE A 244 3.34 14.55 -20.97
CA ILE A 244 4.74 14.41 -21.37
C ILE A 244 4.90 14.57 -22.89
N ALA A 245 4.02 13.94 -23.68
CA ALA A 245 4.02 14.05 -25.13
C ALA A 245 3.82 15.50 -25.60
N ASP A 246 2.85 16.22 -25.02
CA ASP A 246 2.62 17.63 -25.30
C ASP A 246 3.83 18.51 -24.92
N GLN A 247 4.47 18.21 -23.80
CA GLN A 247 5.70 18.88 -23.38
C GLN A 247 6.85 18.64 -24.39
N ILE A 248 7.04 17.42 -24.88
CA ILE A 248 8.04 17.08 -25.90
C ILE A 248 7.74 17.81 -27.22
N ARG A 249 6.49 17.78 -27.70
CA ARG A 249 6.06 18.49 -28.91
C ARG A 249 6.33 20.00 -28.82
N SER A 250 6.01 20.60 -27.68
CA SER A 250 6.21 22.03 -27.47
C SER A 250 7.69 22.43 -27.57
N GLN A 251 8.60 21.60 -27.02
CA GLN A 251 10.03 21.86 -27.04
C GLN A 251 10.64 21.61 -28.42
N THR A 252 10.29 20.50 -29.08
CA THR A 252 10.82 20.12 -30.40
C THR A 252 10.33 21.02 -31.53
N SER A 253 9.14 21.64 -31.40
CA SER A 253 8.61 22.61 -32.38
C SER A 253 9.53 23.82 -32.63
N ASN A 254 10.37 24.17 -31.64
CA ASN A 254 11.35 25.25 -31.74
C ASN A 254 12.65 24.83 -32.47
N ARG A 255 12.65 23.66 -33.13
CA ARG A 255 13.81 23.05 -33.82
C ARG A 255 15.00 22.76 -32.91
N THR A 256 14.78 22.65 -31.60
CA THR A 256 15.81 22.16 -30.69
C THR A 256 15.80 20.63 -30.70
N SER A 257 16.98 20.03 -30.90
CA SER A 257 17.17 18.58 -30.74
C SER A 257 17.19 18.13 -29.28
N THR A 258 17.15 19.09 -28.35
CA THR A 258 17.25 18.89 -26.91
C THR A 258 15.90 19.14 -26.26
N VAL A 259 15.47 18.20 -25.42
CA VAL A 259 14.28 18.31 -24.58
C VAL A 259 14.72 18.15 -23.13
N THR A 260 14.12 18.94 -22.25
CA THR A 260 14.32 18.84 -20.81
C THR A 260 13.06 18.32 -20.14
N LEU A 261 13.19 17.17 -19.48
CA LEU A 261 12.16 16.53 -18.66
C LEU A 261 12.70 16.29 -17.24
N THR A 262 11.84 15.99 -16.28
CA THR A 262 12.23 15.47 -14.96
C THR A 262 12.76 14.04 -15.06
N GLY A 263 13.46 13.55 -14.03
CA GLY A 263 13.93 12.16 -13.99
C GLY A 263 12.77 11.16 -14.03
N ALA A 264 11.66 11.45 -13.36
CA ALA A 264 10.44 10.64 -13.41
C ALA A 264 9.83 10.61 -14.82
N GLU A 265 9.70 11.78 -15.46
CA GLU A 265 9.20 11.88 -16.84
C GLU A 265 10.10 11.12 -17.83
N TRP A 266 11.43 11.17 -17.66
CA TRP A 266 12.36 10.38 -18.47
C TRP A 266 12.23 8.88 -18.24
N ALA A 267 11.98 8.45 -17.01
CA ALA A 267 11.72 7.05 -16.69
C ALA A 267 10.46 6.55 -17.40
N THR A 268 9.35 7.32 -17.36
CA THR A 268 8.13 7.00 -18.10
C THR A 268 8.42 6.89 -19.61
N VAL A 269 9.06 7.90 -20.22
CA VAL A 269 9.39 7.87 -21.66
C VAL A 269 10.24 6.66 -22.03
N ALA A 270 11.29 6.37 -21.26
CA ALA A 270 12.18 5.26 -21.56
C ALA A 270 11.47 3.90 -21.42
N MET A 271 10.57 3.77 -20.44
CA MET A 271 9.76 2.58 -20.22
C MET A 271 8.77 2.33 -21.36
N GLU A 272 8.06 3.36 -21.84
CA GLU A 272 7.14 3.23 -22.99
C GLU A 272 7.89 2.80 -24.26
N ILE A 273 9.07 3.38 -24.52
CA ILE A 273 9.91 3.01 -25.68
C ILE A 273 10.40 1.55 -25.53
N ALA A 274 10.80 1.13 -24.33
CA ALA A 274 11.24 -0.23 -24.07
C ALA A 274 10.11 -1.25 -24.21
N GLY A 275 8.90 -0.91 -23.72
CA GLY A 275 7.71 -1.73 -23.89
C GLY A 275 7.34 -1.93 -25.36
N LEU A 276 7.34 -0.85 -26.16
CA LEU A 276 7.10 -0.95 -27.60
C LEU A 276 8.21 -1.74 -28.31
N ALA A 277 9.48 -1.54 -27.94
CA ALA A 277 10.59 -2.32 -28.48
C ALA A 277 10.41 -3.82 -28.24
N ASN A 278 10.07 -4.20 -27.01
CA ASN A 278 9.82 -5.60 -26.64
C ASN A 278 8.61 -6.19 -27.39
N GLY A 279 7.55 -5.41 -27.59
CA GLY A 279 6.41 -5.82 -28.42
C GLY A 279 6.80 -6.12 -29.88
N TRP A 280 7.62 -5.25 -30.49
CA TRP A 280 8.15 -5.49 -31.84
C TRP A 280 9.09 -6.70 -31.91
N ASP A 281 9.92 -6.92 -30.90
CA ASP A 281 10.79 -8.10 -30.84
C ASP A 281 9.96 -9.40 -30.78
N GLN A 282 8.94 -9.46 -29.92
CA GLN A 282 8.02 -10.60 -29.85
C GLN A 282 7.27 -10.82 -31.18
N LEU A 283 6.75 -9.76 -31.79
CA LEU A 283 6.07 -9.85 -33.07
C LEU A 283 7.01 -10.36 -34.18
N TYR A 284 8.26 -9.91 -34.20
CA TYR A 284 9.24 -10.39 -35.17
C TYR A 284 9.62 -11.87 -34.96
N GLU A 285 9.68 -12.34 -33.71
CA GLU A 285 9.90 -13.76 -33.39
C GLU A 285 8.73 -14.65 -33.87
N GLU A 286 7.50 -14.18 -33.70
CA GLU A 286 6.28 -14.89 -34.13
C GLU A 286 6.07 -14.80 -35.65
N GLU A 287 6.31 -13.62 -36.23
CA GLU A 287 6.06 -13.27 -37.63
C GLU A 287 7.27 -12.57 -38.28
N PRO A 288 8.34 -13.32 -38.64
CA PRO A 288 9.55 -12.72 -39.22
C PRO A 288 9.34 -11.98 -40.55
N GLU A 289 8.19 -12.20 -41.22
CA GLU A 289 7.82 -11.55 -42.47
C GLU A 289 7.49 -10.06 -42.30
N VAL A 290 7.17 -9.60 -41.08
CA VAL A 290 6.95 -8.18 -40.75
C VAL A 290 8.21 -7.34 -40.99
N GLY A 291 9.40 -7.96 -40.88
CA GLY A 291 10.68 -7.36 -41.28
C GLY A 291 11.16 -6.19 -40.43
N GLN A 292 10.42 -5.82 -39.40
CA GLN A 292 10.75 -4.80 -38.39
C GLN A 292 10.82 -5.48 -37.02
N ASP A 293 11.87 -5.17 -36.27
CA ASP A 293 12.09 -5.61 -34.88
C ASP A 293 12.19 -4.38 -33.95
N GLY A 294 12.37 -4.60 -32.66
CA GLY A 294 12.53 -3.55 -31.64
C GLY A 294 13.90 -2.86 -31.66
N THR A 295 14.83 -3.26 -32.54
CA THR A 295 16.24 -2.83 -32.51
C THR A 295 16.40 -1.31 -32.50
N ASP A 296 15.60 -0.58 -33.30
CA ASP A 296 15.74 0.87 -33.40
C ASP A 296 15.19 1.60 -32.17
N TYR A 297 14.12 1.10 -31.54
CA TYR A 297 13.62 1.62 -30.26
C TYR A 297 14.63 1.36 -29.14
N TRP A 298 15.21 0.16 -29.07
CA TRP A 298 16.26 -0.15 -28.10
C TRP A 298 17.49 0.77 -28.21
N LYS A 299 17.87 1.18 -29.43
CA LYS A 299 18.93 2.19 -29.61
C LYS A 299 18.55 3.56 -29.07
N VAL A 300 17.26 3.93 -29.10
CA VAL A 300 16.76 5.17 -28.50
C VAL A 300 16.85 5.09 -26.98
N VAL A 301 16.40 3.99 -26.37
CA VAL A 301 16.53 3.75 -24.92
C VAL A 301 17.99 3.82 -24.48
N ASP A 302 18.90 3.15 -25.20
CA ASP A 302 20.35 3.19 -24.95
C ASP A 302 20.90 4.61 -25.03
N ARG A 303 20.40 5.42 -25.98
CA ARG A 303 20.83 6.81 -26.15
C ARG A 303 20.33 7.70 -25.00
N ILE A 304 19.06 7.55 -24.61
CA ILE A 304 18.47 8.29 -23.49
C ILE A 304 19.25 7.96 -22.21
N SER A 305 19.39 6.68 -21.87
CA SER A 305 20.15 6.25 -20.69
C SER A 305 21.58 6.83 -20.69
N ALA A 306 22.29 6.77 -21.83
CA ALA A 306 23.64 7.32 -21.94
C ALA A 306 23.71 8.86 -21.73
N GLU A 307 22.73 9.62 -22.22
CA GLU A 307 22.65 11.08 -21.99
C GLU A 307 22.30 11.42 -20.53
N LEU A 308 21.55 10.55 -19.86
CA LEU A 308 21.22 10.66 -18.42
C LEU A 308 22.36 10.23 -17.50
N GLY A 309 23.41 9.60 -18.04
CA GLY A 309 24.53 9.06 -17.26
C GLY A 309 24.29 7.64 -16.72
N GLY A 310 23.22 6.98 -17.18
CA GLY A 310 22.87 5.61 -16.85
C GLY A 310 23.72 4.54 -17.56
N PRO A 311 23.44 3.25 -17.31
CA PRO A 311 24.13 2.13 -17.92
C PRO A 311 23.80 2.00 -19.41
N LYS A 312 24.72 1.41 -20.16
CA LYS A 312 24.44 0.96 -21.53
C LYS A 312 23.56 -0.28 -21.47
N HIS A 313 22.64 -0.44 -22.43
CA HIS A 313 21.81 -1.63 -22.56
C HIS A 313 20.90 -1.87 -21.35
N THR A 314 20.24 -0.80 -20.91
CA THR A 314 19.19 -0.88 -19.89
C THR A 314 17.99 -1.65 -20.46
N THR A 315 17.39 -2.52 -19.66
CA THR A 315 16.25 -3.37 -20.08
C THR A 315 14.94 -2.86 -19.51
N LEU A 316 14.97 -2.11 -18.40
CA LEU A 316 13.79 -1.51 -17.77
C LEU A 316 12.69 -2.53 -17.46
N GLY A 317 13.10 -3.76 -17.13
CA GLY A 317 12.20 -4.87 -16.84
C GLY A 317 11.74 -5.70 -18.04
N PHE A 318 12.08 -5.33 -19.28
CA PHE A 318 11.70 -6.07 -20.49
C PHE A 318 12.79 -7.02 -21.00
N GLU A 319 12.42 -7.96 -21.86
CA GLU A 319 13.37 -8.83 -22.58
C GLU A 319 13.92 -8.13 -23.82
N ARG A 320 15.20 -8.36 -24.14
CA ARG A 320 15.94 -7.75 -25.25
C ARG A 320 16.85 -8.77 -25.94
#